data_AF-A0A368G832-F1
#
_entry.id   AF-A0A368G832-F1
#
_cell.length_a   1.000
_cell.length_b   1.000
_cell.length_c   1.000
_cell.angle_alpha   90.00
_cell.angle_beta   90.00
_cell.angle_gamma   90.00
#
_symmetry.space_group_name_H-M   'P 1'
#
loop_
_entity.id
_entity.type
_entity.pdbx_description
1 polymer ?
#
loop_
_entity_poly.entity_id
_entity_poly.type
_entity_poly.pdbx_seq_one_letter_code
_entity_poly.pdbx_strand_id
1 'polypeptide(L)'
;MLLPQKRRCRVTQGFSRLCDKNFEKAAINASKKTFDKAELEGCGWHLSQAWTRQRDSMGLRQYVHEVKMCKHVAIWWSTLKRLPFLPVDLVKKVPAIYRPPLPVEHEAYTKCQEFLSYLHSTYRQKVAAFENRTGEGASGLLSV
;
A
#
# COMPACT_ATOMS: atom_id res chain seq x y z
N MET A 1 12.92 42.20 -24.48
CA MET A 1 12.50 40.78 -24.44
C MET A 1 12.64 40.29 -23.01
N LEU A 2 11.53 40.01 -22.31
CA LEU A 2 11.51 39.47 -20.95
C LEU A 2 11.05 38.01 -20.99
N LEU A 3 11.87 37.09 -20.50
CA LEU A 3 11.50 35.67 -20.33
C LEU A 3 10.54 35.53 -19.13
N PRO A 4 9.49 34.68 -19.22
CA PRO A 4 8.56 34.50 -18.11
C PRO A 4 9.20 33.66 -17.00
N GLN A 5 9.17 34.21 -15.77
CA GLN A 5 9.53 33.49 -14.55
C GLN A 5 8.61 32.28 -14.35
N LYS A 6 9.21 31.08 -14.33
CA LYS A 6 8.55 29.85 -13.91
C LYS A 6 8.06 30.02 -12.47
N ARG A 7 6.74 30.14 -12.28
CA ARG A 7 6.12 30.08 -10.96
C ARG A 7 6.34 28.67 -10.40
N ARG A 8 7.30 28.53 -9.48
CA ARG A 8 7.47 27.34 -8.64
C ARG A 8 6.27 27.24 -7.70
N CYS A 9 5.33 26.35 -7.99
CA CYS A 9 4.32 25.96 -7.00
C CYS A 9 5.02 25.25 -5.84
N ARG A 10 5.17 25.97 -4.73
CA ARG A 10 5.63 25.42 -3.45
C ARG A 10 4.46 24.64 -2.84
N VAL A 11 4.49 23.31 -2.97
CA VAL A 11 3.53 22.43 -2.29
C VAL A 11 3.83 22.49 -0.79
N THR A 12 2.99 23.21 -0.05
CA THR A 12 3.04 23.28 1.41
C THR A 12 2.69 21.91 2.01
N GLN A 13 3.46 21.48 3.02
CA GLN A 13 3.46 20.15 3.64
C GLN A 13 2.10 19.70 4.26
N GLY A 14 1.05 20.52 4.21
CA GLY A 14 -0.28 20.18 4.73
C GLY A 14 -1.23 19.51 3.74
N PHE A 15 -1.01 19.66 2.42
CA PHE A 15 -1.99 19.22 1.41
C PHE A 15 -1.83 17.75 0.96
N SER A 16 -0.66 17.12 1.17
CA SER A 16 -0.39 15.81 0.56
C SER A 16 -1.10 14.62 1.25
N ARG A 17 -1.54 14.77 2.50
CA ARG A 17 -2.17 13.64 3.24
C ARG A 17 -3.61 13.37 2.83
N LEU A 18 -4.36 14.39 2.42
CA LEU A 18 -5.77 14.25 2.04
C LEU A 18 -5.99 13.99 0.53
N CYS A 19 -5.02 14.32 -0.33
CA CYS A 19 -5.26 14.39 -1.76
C CYS A 19 -5.20 13.05 -2.52
N ASP A 20 -4.33 12.10 -2.16
CA ASP A 20 -4.16 10.91 -3.04
C ASP A 20 -5.28 9.88 -2.92
N LYS A 21 -5.73 9.52 -1.71
CA LYS A 21 -6.80 8.52 -1.55
C LYS A 21 -8.15 9.03 -2.07
N ASN A 22 -8.41 10.32 -1.90
CA ASN A 22 -9.66 10.93 -2.32
C ASN A 22 -9.70 11.15 -3.83
N PHE A 23 -8.59 11.59 -4.43
CA PHE A 23 -8.50 11.75 -5.88
C PHE A 23 -8.56 10.40 -6.59
N GLU A 24 -7.82 9.38 -6.13
CA GLU A 24 -7.88 8.04 -6.72
C GLU A 24 -9.29 7.44 -6.62
N LYS A 25 -9.93 7.56 -5.46
CA LYS A 25 -11.32 7.10 -5.28
C LYS A 25 -12.30 7.88 -6.16
N ALA A 26 -12.12 9.19 -6.29
CA ALA A 26 -12.95 10.02 -7.16
C ALA A 26 -12.76 9.67 -8.64
N ALA A 27 -11.52 9.43 -9.08
CA ALA A 27 -11.19 9.00 -10.43
C ALA A 27 -11.80 7.62 -10.73
N ILE A 28 -11.64 6.64 -9.84
CA ILE A 28 -12.26 5.32 -9.98
C ILE A 28 -13.80 5.45 -10.07
N ASN A 29 -14.41 6.27 -9.20
CA ASN A 29 -15.85 6.46 -9.20
C ASN A 29 -16.35 7.18 -10.46
N ALA A 30 -15.61 8.17 -10.96
CA ALA A 30 -15.93 8.86 -12.20
C ALA A 30 -15.84 7.89 -13.38
N SER A 31 -14.75 7.14 -13.48
CA SER A 31 -14.56 6.19 -14.57
C SER A 31 -15.56 5.04 -14.55
N LYS A 32 -15.97 4.54 -13.38
CA LYS A 32 -17.08 3.57 -13.27
C LYS A 32 -18.41 4.09 -13.79
N LYS A 33 -18.62 5.41 -13.77
CA LYS A 33 -19.81 6.05 -14.35
C LYS A 33 -19.69 6.30 -15.85
N THR A 34 -18.47 6.41 -16.37
CA THR A 34 -18.20 6.77 -17.76
C THR A 34 -17.91 5.55 -18.64
N PHE A 35 -17.37 4.47 -18.05
CA PHE A 35 -16.96 3.27 -18.77
C PHE A 35 -17.62 2.04 -18.14
N ASP A 36 -18.63 1.54 -18.82
CA ASP A 36 -19.49 0.44 -18.34
C ASP A 36 -18.74 -0.91 -18.31
N LYS A 37 -17.62 -1.01 -19.05
CA LYS A 37 -16.82 -2.23 -19.24
C LYS A 37 -15.39 -2.13 -18.73
N ALA A 38 -14.95 -0.96 -18.24
CA ALA A 38 -13.57 -0.79 -17.80
C ALA A 38 -13.46 -0.99 -16.29
N GLU A 39 -12.71 -2.01 -15.88
CA GLU A 39 -12.29 -2.16 -14.49
C GLU A 39 -11.00 -1.35 -14.26
N LEU A 40 -11.12 -0.28 -13.47
CA LEU A 40 -9.97 0.50 -13.02
C LEU A 40 -9.54 0.01 -11.64
N GLU A 41 -8.31 -0.50 -11.59
CA GLU A 41 -7.64 -0.86 -10.36
C GLU A 41 -6.68 0.25 -9.92
N GLY A 42 -6.62 0.51 -8.61
CA GLY A 42 -5.61 1.40 -8.05
C GLY A 42 -4.22 0.80 -8.21
N CYS A 43 -3.22 1.63 -8.51
CA CYS A 43 -1.89 1.10 -8.81
C CYS A 43 -1.13 0.69 -7.53
N GLY A 44 -0.28 -0.33 -7.63
CA GLY A 44 0.54 -0.81 -6.51
C GLY A 44 1.41 0.27 -5.88
N TRP A 45 1.82 1.28 -6.65
CA TRP A 45 2.55 2.44 -6.17
C TRP A 45 1.74 3.31 -5.19
N HIS A 46 0.48 3.63 -5.50
CA HIS A 46 -0.39 4.36 -4.58
C HIS A 46 -0.69 3.55 -3.32
N LEU A 47 -0.82 2.22 -3.44
CA LEU A 47 -0.97 1.34 -2.28
C LEU A 47 0.26 1.40 -1.37
N SER A 48 1.48 1.28 -1.93
CA SER A 48 2.73 1.42 -1.16
C SER A 48 2.86 2.80 -0.49
N GLN A 49 2.42 3.87 -1.15
CA GLN A 49 2.39 5.21 -0.57
C GLN A 49 1.38 5.32 0.59
N ALA A 50 0.19 4.75 0.45
CA ALA A 50 -0.81 4.73 1.50
C ALA A 50 -0.30 4.01 2.76
N TRP A 51 0.35 2.86 2.57
CA TRP A 51 1.01 2.13 3.67
C TRP A 51 2.12 2.95 4.33
N THR A 52 2.91 3.69 3.53
CA THR A 52 3.97 4.57 4.06
C THR A 52 3.40 5.64 4.98
N ARG A 53 2.27 6.23 4.61
CA ARG A 53 1.58 7.24 5.45
C ARG A 53 1.02 6.61 6.72
N GLN A 54 0.44 5.42 6.61
CA GLN A 54 -0.10 4.70 7.77
C GLN A 54 0.99 4.32 8.78
N ARG A 55 2.13 3.83 8.28
CA ARG A 55 3.33 3.57 9.09
C ARG A 55 3.75 4.84 9.85
N ASP A 56 3.80 5.97 9.15
CA ASP A 56 4.19 7.25 9.76
C ASP A 56 3.18 7.70 10.82
N SER A 57 1.87 7.55 10.58
CA SER A 57 0.84 7.90 11.58
C SER A 57 0.86 7.00 12.81
N MET A 58 1.32 5.75 12.69
CA MET A 58 1.53 4.83 13.82
C MET A 58 2.87 5.08 14.56
N GLY A 59 3.62 6.11 14.16
CA GLY A 59 4.90 6.45 14.78
C GLY A 59 6.01 5.43 14.53
N LEU A 60 5.89 4.62 13.46
CA LEU A 60 6.92 3.65 13.07
C LEU A 60 8.08 4.30 12.29
N ARG A 61 7.88 5.51 11.76
CA ARG A 61 8.88 6.28 11.01
C ARG A 61 10.23 6.38 11.74
N GLN A 62 10.19 6.63 13.04
CA GLN A 62 11.38 6.80 13.87
C GLN A 62 12.27 5.56 13.92
N TYR A 63 11.67 4.36 13.77
CA TYR A 63 12.37 3.08 13.76
C TYR A 63 12.89 2.68 12.37
N VAL A 64 12.53 3.43 11.33
CA VAL A 64 12.97 3.18 9.94
C VAL A 64 14.03 4.17 9.48
N HIS A 65 13.88 5.46 9.80
CA HIS A 65 14.71 6.52 9.21
C HIS A 65 15.32 7.52 10.20
N GLU A 66 14.92 7.51 11.47
CA GLU A 66 15.27 8.59 12.41
C GLU A 66 16.13 8.09 13.58
N VAL A 67 16.09 8.81 14.70
CA VAL A 67 17.01 8.63 15.84
C VAL A 67 16.93 7.22 16.45
N LYS A 68 15.75 6.59 16.43
CA LYS A 68 15.52 5.23 16.97
C LYS A 68 15.63 4.14 15.90
N MET A 69 16.37 4.39 14.82
CA MET A 69 16.43 3.48 13.67
C MET A 69 16.85 2.07 14.11
N CYS A 70 16.02 1.09 13.76
CA CYS A 70 16.26 -0.32 14.01
C CYS A 70 16.35 -1.05 12.67
N LYS A 71 17.49 -1.70 12.42
CA LYS A 71 17.76 -2.41 11.16
C LYS A 71 16.69 -3.45 10.82
N HIS A 72 16.21 -4.20 11.81
CA HIS A 72 15.16 -5.21 11.60
C HIS A 72 13.85 -4.58 11.13
N VAL A 73 13.44 -3.46 11.75
CA VAL A 73 12.23 -2.74 11.35
C VAL A 73 12.39 -2.12 9.96
N ALA A 74 13.57 -1.57 9.63
CA ALA A 74 13.82 -0.99 8.32
C ALA A 74 13.82 -2.03 7.19
N ILE A 75 14.44 -3.20 7.40
CA ILE A 75 14.42 -4.31 6.43
C ILE A 75 13.00 -4.83 6.26
N TRP A 76 12.31 -5.09 7.37
CA TRP A 76 10.91 -5.53 7.37
C TRP A 76 10.02 -4.57 6.59
N TRP A 77 10.17 -3.27 6.83
CA TRP A 77 9.46 -2.24 6.09
C TRP A 77 9.78 -2.26 4.59
N SER A 78 11.05 -2.45 4.22
CA SER A 78 11.48 -2.53 2.82
C SER A 78 10.85 -3.73 2.09
N THR A 79 10.61 -4.83 2.81
CA THR A 79 9.88 -5.98 2.29
C THR A 79 8.40 -5.66 2.12
N LEU A 80 7.75 -5.10 3.15
CA LEU A 80 6.32 -4.80 3.12
C LEU A 80 5.96 -3.83 1.99
N LYS A 81 6.70 -2.74 1.80
CA LYS A 81 6.39 -1.75 0.76
C LYS A 81 6.45 -2.30 -0.68
N ARG A 82 7.08 -3.47 -0.88
CA ARG A 82 7.25 -4.13 -2.19
C ARG A 82 6.18 -5.17 -2.49
N LEU A 83 5.38 -5.58 -1.50
CA LEU A 83 4.33 -6.58 -1.68
C LEU A 83 3.34 -6.26 -2.81
N PRO A 84 2.92 -4.99 -3.04
CA PRO A 84 1.98 -4.68 -4.12
C PRO A 84 2.49 -5.02 -5.53
N PHE A 85 3.78 -5.28 -5.70
CA PHE A 85 4.41 -5.62 -6.97
C PHE A 85 4.73 -7.11 -7.10
N LEU A 86 4.37 -7.90 -6.09
CA LEU A 86 4.67 -9.32 -6.04
C LEU A 86 3.43 -10.11 -6.50
N PRO A 87 3.58 -11.16 -7.34
CA PRO A 87 2.49 -12.07 -7.65
C PRO A 87 1.84 -12.64 -6.39
N VAL A 88 0.52 -12.81 -6.42
CA VAL A 88 -0.28 -13.17 -5.23
C VAL A 88 0.21 -14.45 -4.55
N ASP A 89 0.62 -15.46 -5.32
CA ASP A 89 1.13 -16.74 -4.80
C ASP A 89 2.45 -16.61 -4.03
N LEU A 90 3.24 -15.60 -4.38
CA LEU A 90 4.50 -15.31 -3.69
C LEU A 90 4.27 -14.45 -2.46
N VAL A 91 3.24 -13.59 -2.43
CA VAL A 91 2.89 -12.79 -1.26
C VAL A 91 2.59 -13.66 -0.04
N LYS A 92 1.85 -14.77 -0.23
CA LYS A 92 1.54 -15.75 0.82
C LYS A 92 2.79 -16.41 1.42
N LYS A 93 3.92 -16.38 0.72
CA LYS A 93 5.19 -16.97 1.17
C LYS A 93 6.09 -15.99 1.93
N VAL A 94 5.74 -14.70 1.96
CA VAL A 94 6.57 -13.67 2.59
C VAL A 94 6.41 -13.73 4.12
N PRO A 95 7.43 -14.07 4.92
CA PRO A 95 7.27 -14.18 6.38
C PRO A 95 6.91 -12.84 7.05
N ALA A 96 7.35 -11.73 6.45
CA ALA A 96 7.17 -10.38 6.98
C ALA A 96 5.69 -9.96 7.15
N ILE A 97 4.74 -10.61 6.46
CA ILE A 97 3.31 -10.31 6.64
C ILE A 97 2.71 -10.98 7.88
N TYR A 98 3.35 -12.01 8.42
CA TYR A 98 2.77 -12.81 9.50
C TYR A 98 3.31 -12.44 10.88
N ARG A 99 4.55 -11.94 10.97
CA ARG A 99 5.21 -11.70 12.25
C ARG A 99 5.95 -10.36 12.28
N PRO A 100 5.88 -9.63 13.41
CA PRO A 100 6.78 -8.50 13.66
C PRO A 100 8.25 -8.92 13.56
N PRO A 101 9.16 -8.02 13.16
CA PRO A 101 10.57 -8.35 12.96
C PRO A 101 11.39 -8.34 14.25
N LEU A 102 10.74 -8.28 15.40
CA LEU A 102 11.32 -7.97 16.69
C LEU A 102 10.77 -8.91 17.77
N PRO A 103 11.51 -9.12 18.88
CA PRO A 103 11.00 -9.79 20.06
C PRO A 103 10.00 -8.89 20.81
N VAL A 104 9.18 -9.51 21.67
CA VAL A 104 8.01 -8.87 22.31
C VAL A 104 8.40 -7.71 23.24
N GLU A 105 9.60 -7.77 23.80
CA GLU A 105 10.15 -6.81 24.76
C GLU A 105 10.56 -5.49 24.09
N HIS A 106 10.71 -5.47 22.77
CA HIS A 106 11.16 -4.28 22.06
C HIS A 106 10.04 -3.23 21.94
N GLU A 107 10.35 -1.95 22.21
CA GLU A 107 9.37 -0.84 22.22
C GLU A 107 8.53 -0.71 20.92
N ALA A 108 9.12 -1.05 19.77
CA ALA A 108 8.47 -1.01 18.47
C ALA A 108 7.59 -2.25 18.16
N TYR A 109 7.62 -3.30 18.99
CA TYR A 109 6.91 -4.55 18.74
C TYR A 109 5.40 -4.33 18.58
N THR A 110 4.76 -3.69 19.55
CA THR A 110 3.32 -3.41 19.55
C THR A 110 2.90 -2.63 18.30
N LYS A 111 3.66 -1.60 17.92
CA LYS A 111 3.39 -0.81 16.72
C LYS A 111 3.53 -1.62 15.43
N CYS A 112 4.51 -2.52 15.36
CA CYS A 112 4.65 -3.43 14.21
C CYS A 112 3.46 -4.40 14.13
N GLN A 113 2.99 -4.90 15.27
CA GLN A 113 1.83 -5.78 15.35
C GLN A 113 0.53 -5.06 14.94
N GLU A 114 0.32 -3.84 15.41
CA GLU A 114 -0.81 -2.99 14.99
C GLU A 114 -0.80 -2.73 13.49
N PHE A 115 0.39 -2.45 12.91
CA PHE A 115 0.52 -2.29 11.47
C PHE A 115 0.17 -3.57 10.72
N LEU A 116 0.56 -4.75 11.20
CA LEU A 116 0.17 -6.03 10.59
C LEU A 116 -1.34 -6.27 10.66
N SER A 117 -1.98 -5.92 11.78
CA SER A 117 -3.43 -5.99 11.91
C SER A 117 -4.12 -5.09 10.89
N TYR A 118 -3.61 -3.87 10.69
CA TYR A 118 -4.07 -2.96 9.63
C TYR A 118 -3.82 -3.53 8.23
N LEU A 119 -2.64 -4.10 7.99
CA LEU A 119 -2.29 -4.69 6.71
C LEU A 119 -3.25 -5.83 6.37
N HIS A 120 -3.53 -6.72 7.32
CA HIS A 120 -4.45 -7.82 7.11
C HIS A 120 -5.89 -7.37 6.88
N SER A 121 -6.37 -6.37 7.61
CA SER A 121 -7.73 -5.86 7.40
C SER A 121 -7.89 -5.15 6.05
N THR A 122 -6.85 -4.45 5.57
CA THR A 122 -6.95 -3.65 4.34
C THR A 122 -6.50 -4.36 3.06
N TYR A 123 -5.53 -5.28 3.15
CA TYR A 123 -4.91 -5.93 2.00
C TYR A 123 -5.48 -7.33 1.74
N ARG A 124 -5.64 -8.20 2.76
CA ARG A 124 -6.19 -9.54 2.53
C ARG A 124 -7.63 -9.50 2.03
N GLN A 125 -8.44 -8.55 2.52
CA GLN A 125 -9.80 -8.35 2.00
C GLN A 125 -9.80 -8.01 0.50
N LYS A 126 -8.82 -7.24 0.03
CA LYS A 126 -8.69 -6.86 -1.38
C LYS A 126 -8.14 -7.98 -2.25
N VAL A 127 -7.15 -8.73 -1.77
CA VAL A 127 -6.60 -9.90 -2.47
C VAL A 127 -7.62 -11.03 -2.54
N ALA A 128 -8.31 -11.35 -1.45
CA ALA A 128 -9.37 -12.36 -1.44
C ALA A 128 -10.53 -11.98 -2.37
N ALA A 129 -10.90 -10.69 -2.43
CA ALA A 129 -11.89 -10.20 -3.38
C ALA A 129 -11.42 -10.29 -4.85
N PHE A 130 -10.11 -10.29 -5.12
CA PHE A 130 -9.55 -10.51 -6.46
C PHE A 130 -9.53 -12.01 -6.80
N GLU A 131 -9.06 -12.86 -5.88
CA GLU A 131 -9.01 -14.32 -6.05
C GLU A 131 -10.41 -14.94 -6.26
N ASN A 132 -11.43 -14.45 -5.56
CA ASN A 132 -12.81 -14.92 -5.73
C ASN A 132 -13.43 -14.52 -7.08
N ARG A 133 -12.87 -13.54 -7.80
CA ARG A 133 -13.36 -13.10 -9.13
C ARG A 133 -12.68 -13.83 -10.29
N THR A 134 -11.45 -14.31 -10.11
CA THR A 134 -10.76 -15.13 -11.11
C THR A 134 -11.17 -16.61 -11.06
N GLY A 135 -11.81 -17.06 -9.97
CA GLY A 135 -12.30 -18.43 -9.81
C GLY A 135 -13.57 -18.81 -10.58
N GLU A 136 -14.35 -17.84 -11.08
CA GLU A 136 -15.60 -18.12 -11.81
C GLU A 136 -15.44 -18.14 -13.35
N GLY A 137 -14.22 -17.96 -13.88
CA GLY A 137 -13.96 -17.88 -15.33
C GLY A 137 -13.16 -19.04 -15.95
N ALA A 138 -12.69 -20.02 -15.16
CA ALA A 138 -11.75 -21.05 -15.64
C ALA A 138 -12.37 -22.45 -15.76
N SER A 139 -13.65 -22.57 -16.13
CA SER A 139 -14.29 -23.87 -16.41
C SER A 139 -15.03 -23.91 -17.74
N GLY A 140 -14.43 -23.30 -18.77
CA GLY A 140 -14.97 -23.34 -20.12
C GLY A 140 -13.91 -23.08 -21.16
N LEU A 141 -13.00 -24.05 -21.35
CA LEU A 141 -12.31 -24.37 -22.63
C LEU A 141 -11.22 -25.41 -22.36
N LEU A 142 -11.63 -26.63 -22.06
CA LEU A 142 -10.87 -27.83 -22.42
C LEU A 142 -11.87 -28.86 -22.92
N SER A 143 -12.12 -28.85 -24.22
CA SER A 143 -12.66 -29.98 -24.96
C SER A 143 -12.26 -29.84 -26.43
N VAL A 144 -11.39 -30.77 -26.84
CA VAL A 144 -10.93 -31.15 -28.20
C VAL A 144 -10.06 -30.17 -28.96
#